data_AF-A0A2W5MPU0-F1
#
_entry.id   AF-A0A2W5MPU0-F1
#
_cell.length_a   1.000
_cell.length_b   1.000
_cell.length_c   1.000
_cell.angle_alpha   90.00
_cell.angle_beta   90.00
_cell.angle_gamma   90.00
#
_symmetry.space_group_name_H-M   'P 1'
#
loop_
_entity.id
_entity.type
_entity.pdbx_description
1 polymer ?
#
loop_
_entity_poly.entity_id
_entity_poly.type
_entity_poly.pdbx_seq_one_letter_code
_entity_poly.pdbx_strand_id
1 'polypeptide(L)'
;MTTRGASIALALAAVFAVAGVSAARVDICYSEVAAPDAAPPTSATPFTCPQAGIKTVPQLAAAGWRVIRMTPVTVSSGGFGVRQQLLIRDDTVFASGFDA
;
A
#
# COMPACT_ATOMS: atom_id res chain seq x y z
N MET A 1 -10.18 -65.85 22.29
CA MET A 1 -9.07 -65.18 23.00
C MET A 1 -7.90 -65.17 22.01
N THR A 2 -7.43 -64.07 21.43
CA THR A 2 -6.88 -62.84 22.04
C THR A 2 -6.84 -61.68 21.00
N THR A 3 -7.38 -60.51 21.40
CA THR A 3 -6.98 -59.10 21.12
C THR A 3 -6.49 -58.60 19.75
N ARG A 4 -7.35 -57.76 19.13
CA ARG A 4 -7.18 -56.37 18.63
C ARG A 4 -5.77 -55.87 18.25
N GLY A 5 -5.67 -55.31 17.04
CA GLY A 5 -4.60 -54.37 16.63
C GLY A 5 -5.07 -53.47 15.50
N ALA A 6 -5.72 -52.36 15.85
CA ALA A 6 -6.16 -51.32 14.92
C ALA A 6 -4.94 -50.52 14.45
N SER A 7 -4.63 -50.55 13.15
CA SER A 7 -3.67 -49.63 12.53
C SER A 7 -4.44 -48.52 11.81
N ILE A 8 -5.10 -47.69 12.61
CA ILE A 8 -5.62 -46.38 12.17
C ILE A 8 -4.43 -45.42 12.27
N ALA A 9 -3.66 -45.28 11.19
CA ALA A 9 -2.62 -44.24 11.13
C ALA A 9 -2.29 -43.92 9.67
N LEU A 10 -2.81 -42.79 9.19
CA LEU A 10 -2.16 -41.77 8.35
C LEU A 10 -3.23 -41.03 7.52
N ALA A 11 -4.11 -40.31 8.20
CA ALA A 11 -4.94 -39.27 7.59
C ALA A 11 -4.48 -37.93 8.17
N LEU A 12 -3.36 -37.37 7.71
CA LEU A 12 -2.92 -36.00 8.05
C LEU A 12 -1.86 -35.53 7.03
N ALA A 13 -2.26 -35.33 5.77
CA ALA A 13 -1.40 -34.74 4.75
C ALA A 13 -2.19 -33.81 3.83
N ALA A 14 -2.84 -32.77 4.37
CA ALA A 14 -3.43 -31.72 3.56
C ALA A 14 -3.76 -30.45 4.36
N VAL A 15 -2.80 -29.86 5.09
CA VAL A 15 -2.95 -28.47 5.56
C VAL A 15 -1.61 -27.74 5.42
N PHE A 16 -1.17 -27.56 4.18
CA PHE A 16 -0.27 -26.46 3.84
C PHE A 16 -1.09 -25.42 3.10
N ALA A 17 -1.99 -24.77 3.84
CA ALA A 17 -2.55 -23.50 3.39
C ALA A 17 -1.41 -22.49 3.45
N VAL A 18 -0.79 -22.24 2.30
CA VAL A 18 0.09 -21.10 2.07
C VAL A 18 -0.71 -19.84 2.42
N ALA A 19 -0.52 -19.33 3.63
CA ALA A 19 -0.96 -17.99 3.99
C ALA A 19 -0.25 -17.04 3.04
N GLY A 20 -0.97 -16.60 2.00
CA GLY A 20 -0.49 -15.60 1.07
C GLY A 20 -0.23 -14.33 1.83
N VAL A 21 1.03 -14.05 2.15
CA VAL A 21 1.47 -12.74 2.62
C VAL A 21 1.18 -11.78 1.49
N SER A 22 0.02 -11.12 1.57
CA SER A 22 -0.28 -9.98 0.72
C SER A 22 0.68 -8.88 1.15
N ALA A 23 1.73 -8.64 0.37
CA ALA A 23 2.66 -7.55 0.66
C ALA A 23 1.85 -6.24 0.60
N ALA A 24 1.78 -5.52 1.73
CA ALA A 24 1.16 -4.21 1.77
C ALA A 24 1.81 -3.34 0.69
N ARG A 25 1.04 -2.95 -0.33
CA ARG A 25 1.55 -2.16 -1.44
C ARG A 25 1.80 -0.75 -0.92
N VAL A 26 3.01 -0.27 -1.12
CA VAL A 26 3.42 1.09 -0.76
C VAL A 26 3.81 1.78 -2.05
N ASP A 27 3.35 3.01 -2.21
CA ASP A 27 3.67 3.81 -3.39
C ASP A 27 4.14 5.20 -2.99
N ILE A 28 5.05 5.75 -3.81
CA ILE A 28 5.57 7.10 -3.65
C ILE A 28 5.11 7.92 -4.84
N CYS A 29 4.17 8.82 -4.60
CA CYS A 29 3.63 9.68 -5.63
C CYS A 29 4.27 11.06 -5.58
N TYR A 30 4.26 11.75 -6.73
CA TYR A 30 4.79 13.09 -6.85
C TYR A 30 3.78 14.04 -7.49
N SER A 31 3.65 15.24 -6.96
CA SER A 31 3.01 16.34 -7.69
C SER A 31 3.90 16.82 -8.84
N GLU A 32 3.34 17.69 -9.68
CA GLU A 32 4.15 18.53 -10.56
C GLU A 32 5.11 19.41 -9.75
N VAL A 33 6.16 19.87 -10.43
CA VAL A 33 7.13 20.80 -9.87
C VAL A 33 6.51 22.19 -9.84
N ALA A 34 6.54 22.83 -8.69
CA ALA A 34 6.08 24.20 -8.49
C ALA A 34 7.25 25.12 -8.08
N ALA A 35 7.01 26.43 -8.16
CA ALA A 35 7.91 27.44 -7.60
C ALA A 35 8.08 27.23 -6.08
N PRO A 36 9.22 27.59 -5.49
CA PRO A 36 9.48 27.39 -4.06
C PRO A 36 8.51 28.15 -3.14
N ASP A 37 7.92 29.24 -3.63
CA ASP A 37 6.92 30.09 -2.99
C ASP A 37 5.47 29.73 -3.37
N ALA A 38 5.26 28.64 -4.11
CA ALA A 38 3.93 28.20 -4.51
C ALA A 38 3.08 27.78 -3.30
N ALA A 39 1.77 27.95 -3.45
CA ALA A 39 0.81 27.53 -2.43
C ALA A 39 0.91 26.01 -2.15
N PRO A 40 0.64 25.57 -0.91
CA PRO A 40 0.58 24.15 -0.58
C PRO A 40 -0.41 23.37 -1.47
N PRO A 41 -0.18 22.07 -1.69
CA PRO A 41 -1.09 21.22 -2.45
C PRO A 41 -2.48 21.19 -1.80
N THR A 42 -3.51 21.17 -2.63
CA THR A 42 -4.91 21.08 -2.20
C THR A 42 -5.46 19.68 -2.50
N SER A 43 -6.69 19.41 -2.07
CA SER A 43 -7.41 18.17 -2.39
C SER A 43 -7.64 17.97 -3.90
N ALA A 44 -7.49 19.02 -4.71
CA ALA A 44 -7.57 18.96 -6.17
C ALA A 44 -6.21 18.73 -6.85
N THR A 45 -5.10 18.77 -6.10
CA THR A 45 -3.76 18.56 -6.68
C THR A 45 -3.61 17.12 -7.15
N PRO A 46 -3.26 16.89 -8.43
CA PRO A 46 -2.98 15.57 -8.94
C PRO A 46 -1.59 15.10 -8.49
N PHE A 47 -1.50 13.82 -8.12
CA PHE A 47 -0.25 13.13 -7.80
C PHE A 47 -0.06 11.98 -8.79
N THR A 48 1.14 11.90 -9.35
CA THR A 48 1.54 10.80 -10.24
C THR A 48 2.17 9.70 -9.42
N CYS A 49 1.49 8.55 -9.37
CA CYS A 49 1.90 7.36 -8.63
C CYS A 49 2.25 6.21 -9.61
N PRO A 50 3.38 5.50 -9.43
CA PRO A 50 3.73 4.31 -10.22
C PRO A 50 2.65 3.22 -10.27
N GLN A 51 1.96 2.93 -9.17
CA GLN A 51 0.96 1.87 -9.07
C GLN A 51 -0.47 2.41 -9.14
N ALA A 52 -0.77 3.49 -8.44
CA ALA A 52 -2.13 4.05 -8.40
C ALA A 52 -2.48 4.93 -9.61
N GLY A 53 -1.50 5.26 -10.47
CA GLY A 53 -1.65 6.18 -11.60
C GLY A 53 -1.74 7.64 -11.16
N ILE A 54 -2.30 8.51 -12.00
CA ILE A 54 -2.50 9.93 -11.68
C ILE A 54 -3.83 10.08 -10.93
N LYS A 55 -3.77 10.48 -9.66
CA LYS A 55 -4.94 10.59 -8.78
C LYS A 55 -4.80 11.77 -7.81
N THR A 56 -5.93 12.32 -7.37
CA THR A 56 -5.97 13.24 -6.23
C THR A 56 -6.06 12.48 -4.90
N VAL A 57 -5.78 13.14 -3.77
CA VAL A 57 -5.87 12.51 -2.44
C VAL A 57 -7.25 11.90 -2.16
N PRO A 58 -8.39 12.57 -2.46
CA PRO A 58 -9.71 11.94 -2.31
C PRO A 58 -9.92 10.71 -3.21
N GLN A 59 -9.38 10.72 -4.43
CA GLN A 59 -9.49 9.58 -5.34
C GLN A 59 -8.62 8.39 -4.88
N LEU A 60 -7.46 8.65 -4.28
CA LEU A 60 -6.62 7.64 -3.66
C LEU A 60 -7.35 6.98 -2.49
N ALA A 61 -7.96 7.79 -1.61
CA ALA A 61 -8.77 7.28 -0.49
C ALA A 61 -9.96 6.43 -0.97
N ALA A 62 -10.68 6.88 -2.01
CA ALA A 62 -11.77 6.11 -2.60
C ALA A 62 -11.31 4.78 -3.24
N ALA A 63 -10.04 4.68 -3.61
CA ALA A 63 -9.43 3.48 -4.18
C ALA A 63 -8.78 2.55 -3.14
N GLY A 64 -8.96 2.81 -1.84
CA GLY A 64 -8.38 1.98 -0.76
C GLY A 64 -6.91 2.33 -0.44
N TRP A 65 -6.43 3.49 -0.87
CA TRP A 65 -5.11 3.97 -0.50
C TRP A 65 -5.18 4.94 0.67
N ARG A 66 -4.37 4.66 1.69
CA ARG A 66 -4.17 5.54 2.83
C ARG A 66 -2.92 6.37 2.65
N VAL A 67 -3.06 7.69 2.81
CA VAL A 67 -1.91 8.60 2.90
C VAL A 67 -1.17 8.38 4.23
N ILE A 68 0.11 8.08 4.14
CA ILE A 68 0.99 7.89 5.30
C ILE A 68 1.74 9.17 5.64
N ARG A 69 2.26 9.86 4.62
CA ARG A 69 3.05 11.08 4.80
C ARG A 69 3.03 11.92 3.53
N MET A 70 2.99 13.24 3.69
CA MET A 70 3.24 14.19 2.61
C MET A 70 4.43 15.06 3.00
N THR A 71 5.43 15.18 2.12
CA THR A 71 6.65 15.96 2.38
C THR A 71 7.07 16.73 1.13
N PRO A 72 7.42 18.01 1.26
CA PRO A 72 8.03 18.75 0.16
C PRO A 72 9.44 18.22 -0.12
N VAL A 73 9.79 18.14 -1.40
CA VAL A 73 11.11 17.74 -1.89
C VAL A 73 11.60 18.79 -2.87
N THR A 74 12.76 19.37 -2.60
CA THR A 74 13.41 20.31 -3.51
C THR A 74 13.95 19.55 -4.72
N VAL A 75 13.71 20.09 -5.91
CA VAL A 75 14.24 19.57 -7.17
C VAL A 75 15.08 20.64 -7.86
N SER A 76 16.19 20.20 -8.44
CA SER A 76 17.08 21.06 -9.23
C SER A 76 17.09 20.57 -10.67
N SER A 77 16.14 21.04 -11.49
CA SER A 77 16.12 20.78 -12.94
C SER A 77 16.08 22.10 -13.68
N GLY A 78 17.24 22.73 -13.89
CA GLY A 78 17.35 24.03 -14.57
C GLY A 78 16.94 25.25 -13.74
N GLY A 79 16.66 25.05 -12.44
CA GLY A 79 16.27 26.05 -11.44
C GLY A 79 15.93 25.36 -10.11
N PHE A 80 15.64 26.12 -9.05
CA PHE A 80 15.14 25.56 -7.79
C PHE A 80 13.61 25.48 -7.83
N GLY A 81 13.07 24.26 -7.81
CA GLY A 81 11.63 24.01 -7.68
C GLY A 81 11.34 23.13 -6.47
N VAL A 82 10.07 23.07 -6.07
CA VAL A 82 9.59 22.20 -5.00
C VAL A 82 8.49 21.32 -5.57
N ARG A 83 8.53 20.02 -5.25
CA ARG A 83 7.41 19.10 -5.52
C ARG A 83 6.98 18.43 -4.23
N GLN A 84 5.74 17.98 -4.18
CA GLN A 84 5.19 17.28 -3.03
C GLN A 84 5.33 15.78 -3.26
N GLN A 85 6.01 15.12 -2.33
CA GLN A 85 6.09 13.66 -2.29
C GLN A 85 5.03 13.13 -1.34
N LEU A 86 4.22 12.20 -1.82
CA LEU A 86 3.15 11.55 -1.08
C LEU A 86 3.47 10.07 -0.92
N LEU A 87 3.66 9.61 0.32
CA LEU A 87 3.77 8.20 0.65
C LEU A 87 2.37 7.66 0.90
N ILE A 88 1.94 6.69 0.11
CA ILE A 88 0.65 6.01 0.26
C ILE A 88 0.83 4.52 0.49
N ARG A 89 -0.17 3.91 1.12
CA ARG A 89 -0.23 2.46 1.36
C ARG A 89 -1.63 1.94 1.06
N ASP A 90 -1.70 0.80 0.40
CA ASP A 90 -2.93 0.04 0.17
C ASP A 90 -3.40 -0.58 1.50
N ASP A 91 -4.55 -0.15 2.03
CA ASP A 91 -5.06 -0.59 3.32
C ASP A 91 -6.03 -1.78 3.22
N THR A 92 -6.40 -2.17 2.00
CA THR A 92 -7.28 -3.32 1.72
C THR A 92 -6.72 -4.65 2.23
N VAL A 93 -5.43 -4.70 2.57
CA VAL A 93 -4.76 -5.89 3.09
C VAL A 93 -5.04 -6.14 4.58
N PHE A 94 -5.46 -5.12 5.35
CA PHE A 94 -5.71 -5.28 6.79
C PHE A 94 -7.07 -5.91 7.14
N ALA A 95 -7.92 -6.20 6.15
CA ALA A 95 -9.26 -6.74 6.38
C ALA A 95 -9.33 -8.24 6.72
N SER A 96 -8.19 -8.96 6.83
CA SER A 96 -8.21 -10.44 7.01
C SER A 96 -7.27 -10.99 8.10
N GLY A 97 -6.74 -10.16 8.99
CA GLY A 97 -5.60 -10.56 9.85
C GLY A 97 -5.74 -10.43 11.37
N PHE A 98 -6.90 -10.05 11.92
CA PHE A 98 -7.12 -9.98 13.38
C PHE A 98 -8.57 -10.35 13.73
N ASP A 99 -8.96 -11.60 13.49
CA ASP A 99 -9.96 -12.24 14.34
C ASP A 99 -9.15 -12.90 15.47
N ALA A 100 -9.29 -12.37 16.69
CA ALA A 100 -8.70 -12.88 17.92
C ALA A 100 -9.77 -13.59 18.74
#